data_AF-A0A182XPT7-F1
#
_entry.id   AF-A0A182XPT7-F1
#
_cell.length_a   1.000
_cell.length_b   1.000
_cell.length_c   1.000
_cell.angle_alpha   90.00
_cell.angle_beta   90.00
_cell.angle_gamma   90.00
#
_symmetry.space_group_name_H-M   'P 1'
#
loop_
_entity.id
_entity.type
_entity.pdbx_description
1 polymer ?
#
loop_
_entity_poly.entity_id
_entity_poly.type
_entity_poly.pdbx_seq_one_letter_code
_entity_poly.pdbx_strand_id
1 'polypeptide(L)'
;MDRKAKSLLVGFVGDDCLAIVEEKETAKEMWKALEDRFAEKSGVSQTILRKRLETLRMKEGSSMRNHHAEFDDLERQLMQVQPEDYQLHHAPLMKNGQLRKLICGGK
;
A
#
# COMPACT_ATOMS: atom_id res chain seq x y z
N MET A 1 15.97 19.68 23.62
CA MET A 1 14.98 19.75 22.51
C MET A 1 14.14 18.49 22.47
N ASP A 2 14.75 17.30 22.52
CA ASP A 2 14.06 16.00 22.47
C ASP A 2 12.99 15.81 23.57
N ARG A 3 13.31 16.05 24.85
CA ARG A 3 12.34 15.97 25.96
C ARG A 3 11.05 16.78 25.73
N LYS A 4 11.18 17.99 25.15
CA LYS A 4 10.02 18.86 24.85
C LYS A 4 9.16 18.25 23.73
N ALA A 5 9.81 17.70 22.69
CA ALA A 5 9.11 17.01 21.61
C ALA A 5 8.41 15.74 22.12
N LYS A 6 9.06 14.92 22.98
CA LYS A 6 8.42 13.76 23.62
C LYS A 6 7.16 14.15 24.38
N SER A 7 7.24 15.18 25.21
CA SER A 7 6.09 15.65 26.00
C SER A 7 4.93 16.13 25.13
N LEU A 8 5.22 16.79 24.00
CA LEU A 8 4.19 17.20 23.05
C LEU A 8 3.57 15.97 22.37
N LEU A 9 4.40 15.04 21.90
CA LEU A 9 3.91 13.82 21.25
C LEU A 9 2.98 13.02 22.18
N VAL A 10 3.37 12.80 23.44
CA VAL A 10 2.51 12.15 24.44
C VAL A 10 1.21 12.92 24.67
N GLY A 11 1.27 14.25 24.74
CA GLY A 11 0.09 15.08 25.00
C GLY A 11 -0.92 15.17 23.84
N PHE A 12 -0.51 14.82 22.61
CA PHE A 12 -1.37 14.89 21.43
C PHE A 12 -1.87 13.52 20.95
N VAL A 13 -1.30 12.43 21.44
CA VAL A 13 -1.79 11.09 21.10
C VAL A 13 -2.90 10.67 22.06
N GLY A 14 -3.91 9.95 21.55
CA GLY A 14 -4.92 9.34 22.40
C GLY A 14 -4.37 8.16 23.20
N ASP A 15 -5.07 7.77 24.27
CA ASP A 15 -4.61 6.73 25.20
C ASP A 15 -4.28 5.41 24.52
N ASP A 16 -5.02 5.05 23.47
CA ASP A 16 -4.80 3.84 22.65
C ASP A 16 -3.42 3.82 21.94
N CYS A 17 -2.82 4.99 21.76
CA CYS A 17 -1.53 5.17 21.09
C CYS A 17 -0.37 5.36 22.07
N LEU A 18 -0.65 5.53 23.37
CA LEU A 18 0.38 5.72 24.40
C LEU A 18 1.31 4.51 24.49
N ALA A 19 0.75 3.30 24.44
CA ALA A 19 1.51 2.06 24.44
C ALA A 19 2.54 1.97 23.29
N ILE A 20 2.28 2.65 22.16
CA ILE A 20 3.15 2.63 20.98
C ILE A 20 4.36 3.56 21.16
N VAL A 21 4.18 4.65 21.92
CA VAL A 21 5.18 5.71 22.05
C VAL A 21 5.93 5.69 23.39
N GLU A 22 5.36 5.13 24.46
CA GLU A 22 6.00 5.04 25.78
C GLU A 22 7.26 4.16 25.75
N GLU A 23 7.29 3.12 24.92
CA GLU A 23 8.42 2.20 24.80
C GLU A 23 9.62 2.80 24.04
N LYS A 24 9.54 4.06 23.55
CA LYS A 24 10.56 4.66 22.70
C LYS A 24 11.43 5.68 23.45
N GLU A 25 12.74 5.57 23.25
CA GLU A 25 13.72 6.36 24.00
C GLU A 25 13.81 7.79 23.49
N THR A 26 13.65 8.01 22.18
CA THR A 26 13.75 9.33 21.53
C THR A 26 12.43 9.80 20.92
N ALA A 27 12.24 11.12 20.82
CA ALA A 27 11.06 11.68 20.14
C ALA A 27 10.99 11.27 18.66
N LYS A 28 12.15 11.07 18.04
CA LYS A 28 12.26 10.61 16.65
C LYS A 28 11.70 9.19 16.50
N GLU A 29 12.03 8.30 17.42
CA GLU A 29 11.51 6.93 17.43
C GLU A 29 10.02 6.89 17.74
N MET A 30 9.54 7.74 18.65
CA MET A 30 8.10 7.90 18.92
C MET A 30 7.35 8.33 17.65
N TRP A 31 7.85 9.35 16.95
CA TRP A 31 7.25 9.82 15.70
C TRP A 31 7.27 8.74 14.62
N LYS A 32 8.40 8.05 14.47
CA LYS A 32 8.52 6.96 13.51
C LYS A 32 7.58 5.79 13.81
N ALA A 33 7.40 5.42 15.07
CA ALA A 33 6.47 4.36 15.46
C ALA A 33 4.99 4.73 15.15
N LEU A 34 4.62 6.00 15.32
CA LEU A 34 3.33 6.51 14.90
C LEU A 34 3.19 6.52 13.38
N GLU A 35 4.22 6.96 12.66
CA GLU A 35 4.26 6.95 11.20
C GLU A 35 4.12 5.53 10.64
N ASP A 36 4.92 4.57 11.12
CA ASP A 36 4.86 3.18 10.70
C ASP A 36 3.48 2.57 11.00
N ARG A 37 2.88 2.88 12.16
CA ARG A 37 1.55 2.35 12.53
C ARG A 37 0.42 2.91 11.67
N PHE A 38 0.43 4.21 11.38
CA PHE A 38 -0.72 4.90 10.80
C PHE A 38 -0.54 5.25 9.32
N ALA A 39 0.68 5.48 8.85
CA ALA A 39 0.96 5.79 7.45
C ALA A 39 0.97 4.52 6.57
N GLU A 40 1.39 3.37 7.11
CA GLU A 40 1.63 2.17 6.29
C GLU A 40 0.34 1.43 5.90
N LYS A 41 -0.80 1.65 6.59
CA LYS A 41 -1.97 0.73 6.50
C LYS A 41 -3.35 1.39 6.52
N SER A 42 -3.49 2.62 6.04
CA SER A 42 -4.84 3.17 5.92
C SER A 42 -5.57 2.50 4.73
N GLY A 43 -6.76 1.93 4.96
CA GLY A 43 -7.64 1.46 3.87
C GLY A 43 -8.01 2.58 2.88
N VAL A 44 -7.86 3.84 3.31
CA VAL A 44 -7.94 5.03 2.48
C VAL A 44 -6.80 5.04 1.45
N SER A 45 -5.56 4.71 1.84
CA SER A 45 -4.42 4.54 0.94
C SER A 45 -4.69 3.45 -0.11
N GLN A 46 -5.25 2.30 0.29
CA GLN A 46 -5.65 1.24 -0.67
C GLN A 46 -6.71 1.72 -1.66
N THR A 47 -7.74 2.42 -1.17
CA THR A 47 -8.84 2.92 -2.01
C THR A 47 -8.33 3.93 -3.03
N ILE A 48 -7.44 4.83 -2.61
CA ILE A 48 -6.78 5.79 -3.51
C ILE A 48 -5.92 5.07 -4.55
N LEU A 49 -5.14 4.07 -4.15
CA LEU A 49 -4.29 3.30 -5.06
C LEU A 49 -5.11 2.50 -6.08
N ARG A 50 -6.21 1.85 -5.66
CA ARG A 50 -7.14 1.16 -6.56
C ARG A 50 -7.77 2.11 -7.57
N LYS A 51 -8.23 3.28 -7.10
CA LYS A 51 -8.80 4.31 -7.98
C LYS A 51 -7.77 4.86 -8.98
N ARG A 52 -6.50 5.01 -8.57
CA ARG A 52 -5.41 5.39 -9.47
C ARG A 52 -5.15 4.33 -10.52
N LEU A 53 -5.16 3.05 -10.14
CA LEU A 53 -5.01 1.94 -11.09
C LEU A 53 -6.17 1.88 -12.09
N GLU A 54 -7.42 2.03 -11.63
CA GLU A 54 -8.61 2.06 -12.49
C GLU A 54 -8.60 3.23 -13.50
N THR A 55 -8.00 4.36 -13.09
CA THR A 55 -7.92 5.57 -13.92
C THR A 55 -6.59 5.71 -14.67
N LEU A 56 -5.67 4.74 -14.50
CA LEU A 56 -4.35 4.76 -15.13
C LEU A 56 -4.50 4.66 -16.64
N ARG A 57 -4.13 5.73 -17.33
CA ARG A 57 -4.15 5.82 -18.79
C ARG A 57 -2.82 6.32 -19.28
N MET A 58 -2.30 5.70 -20.33
CA MET A 58 -1.09 6.16 -20.98
C MET A 58 -1.33 7.56 -21.56
N LYS A 59 -0.48 8.52 -21.18
CA LYS A 59 -0.56 9.89 -21.69
C LYS A 59 -0.03 9.94 -23.11
N GLU A 60 -0.64 10.78 -23.96
CA GLU A 60 -0.12 11.04 -25.30
C GLU A 60 1.31 11.59 -25.22
N GLY A 61 2.21 11.03 -26.04
CA GLY A 61 3.64 11.38 -26.02
C GLY A 61 4.47 10.69 -24.93
N SER A 62 3.87 9.88 -24.04
CA SER A 62 4.63 9.06 -23.08
C SER A 62 5.05 7.72 -23.70
N SER A 63 6.18 7.17 -23.23
CA SER A 63 6.64 5.86 -23.69
C SER A 63 5.86 4.73 -23.00
N MET A 64 5.59 3.66 -23.73
CA MET A 64 4.95 2.45 -23.19
C MET A 64 5.76 1.83 -22.03
N ARG A 65 7.08 1.97 -22.05
CA ARG A 65 7.95 1.53 -20.96
C ARG A 65 7.68 2.30 -19.66
N ASN A 66 7.51 3.62 -19.76
CA ASN A 66 7.24 4.46 -18.59
C ASN A 66 5.84 4.17 -18.02
N HIS A 67 4.87 3.92 -18.90
CA HIS A 67 3.53 3.52 -18.48
C HIS A 67 3.51 2.17 -17.75
N HIS A 68 4.25 1.17 -18.25
CA HIS A 68 4.40 -0.10 -17.53
C HIS A 68 5.11 0.07 -16.18
N ALA A 69 6.14 0.92 -16.10
CA ALA A 69 6.81 1.17 -14.84
C ALA A 69 5.87 1.81 -13.79
N GLU A 70 4.99 2.72 -14.22
CA GLU A 70 3.96 3.32 -13.35
C GLU A 70 2.92 2.29 -12.89
N PHE A 71 2.52 1.37 -13.78
CA PHE A 71 1.66 0.26 -13.44
C PHE A 71 2.31 -0.69 -12.41
N ASP A 72 3.54 -1.12 -12.66
CA ASP A 72 4.29 -2.04 -11.79
C ASP A 72 4.49 -1.44 -10.38
N ASP A 73 4.71 -0.13 -10.30
CA ASP A 73 4.86 0.57 -9.03
C ASP A 73 3.54 0.62 -8.25
N LEU A 74 2.42 0.92 -8.92
CA LEU A 74 1.08 0.86 -8.32
C LEU A 74 0.72 -0.56 -7.83
N GLU A 75 1.08 -1.59 -8.59
CA GLU A 75 0.88 -2.98 -8.20
C GLU A 75 1.68 -3.34 -6.94
N ARG A 76 2.95 -2.95 -6.88
CA ARG A 76 3.81 -3.16 -5.69
C ARG A 76 3.26 -2.45 -4.46
N GLN A 77 2.83 -1.20 -4.58
CA GLN A 77 2.22 -0.44 -3.49
C GLN A 77 0.94 -1.12 -3.01
N LEU A 78 0.10 -1.63 -3.92
CA LEU A 78 -1.12 -2.36 -3.56
C LEU A 78 -0.83 -3.69 -2.83
N MET A 79 0.24 -4.39 -3.19
CA MET A 79 0.66 -5.63 -2.50
C MET A 79 1.18 -5.36 -1.08
N GLN A 80 1.83 -4.23 -0.83
CA GLN A 80 2.35 -3.89 0.50
C GLN A 80 1.26 -3.52 1.50
N VAL A 81 0.15 -2.94 1.03
CA VAL A 81 -0.92 -2.46 1.91
C VAL A 81 -1.95 -3.56 2.23
N GLN A 82 -2.02 -4.65 1.46
CA GLN A 82 -2.94 -5.77 1.74
C GLN A 82 -2.32 -6.75 2.76
N PRO A 83 -2.93 -6.96 3.95
CA PRO A 83 -2.55 -8.06 4.84
C PRO A 83 -2.88 -9.43 4.20
N GLU A 84 -2.10 -10.47 4.53
CA GLU A 84 -2.19 -11.81 3.92
C GLU A 84 -3.57 -12.51 4.09
N ASP A 85 -4.50 -11.94 4.85
CA ASP A 85 -5.84 -12.52 5.08
C ASP A 85 -6.83 -12.34 3.91
N TYR A 86 -6.46 -11.63 2.84
CA TYR A 86 -7.30 -11.47 1.64
C TYR A 86 -7.28 -12.68 0.68
N GLN A 87 -6.53 -13.74 1.01
CA GLN A 87 -6.47 -14.95 0.19
C GLN A 87 -7.71 -15.86 0.29
N LEU A 88 -8.66 -15.62 1.22
CA LEU A 88 -9.82 -16.49 1.35
C LEU A 88 -11.01 -16.14 0.43
N HIS A 89 -11.15 -14.91 -0.05
CA HIS A 89 -12.38 -14.48 -0.75
C HIS A 89 -12.23 -13.98 -2.20
N HIS A 90 -11.02 -13.78 -2.73
CA HIS A 90 -10.84 -13.42 -4.14
C HIS A 90 -9.70 -14.20 -4.79
N ALA A 91 -9.99 -15.45 -5.18
CA ALA A 91 -9.18 -16.15 -6.15
C ALA A 91 -9.16 -15.35 -7.47
N PRO A 92 -8.00 -15.04 -8.07
CA PRO A 92 -7.95 -14.39 -9.37
C PRO A 92 -8.57 -15.30 -10.43
N LEU A 93 -9.69 -14.86 -11.00
CA LEU A 93 -10.20 -15.37 -12.29
C LEU A 93 -9.24 -14.94 -13.40
N MET A 94 -8.05 -15.54 -13.46
CA MET A 94 -7.23 -15.63 -14.67
C MET A 94 -6.08 -16.61 -14.41
N LYS A 95 -6.34 -17.92 -14.49
CA LYS A 95 -5.27 -18.87 -14.80
C LYS A 95 -4.94 -18.72 -16.29
N ASN A 96 -4.00 -17.82 -16.58
CA ASN A 96 -3.37 -17.66 -17.90
C ASN A 96 -2.56 -18.91 -18.28
N GLY A 97 -3.29 -19.97 -18.66
CA GLY A 97 -2.76 -21.23 -19.17
C GLY A 97 -3.75 -22.01 -20.05
N GLN A 98 -5.02 -21.58 -20.17
CA GLN A 98 -6.02 -22.27 -20.99
C GLN A 98 -6.48 -21.51 -22.25
N LEU A 99 -6.05 -20.27 -22.47
CA LEU A 99 -6.41 -19.50 -23.68
C LEU A 99 -5.69 -19.96 -24.97
N ARG A 100 -4.70 -20.85 -24.90
CA ARG A 100 -4.03 -21.40 -26.09
C ARG A 100 -4.70 -22.65 -26.69
N LYS A 101 -5.71 -23.26 -26.06
CA LYS A 101 -6.41 -24.43 -26.61
C LYS A 101 -7.69 -24.12 -27.39
N LEU A 102 -8.13 -22.85 -27.43
CA LEU A 102 -9.38 -22.50 -28.11
C LEU A 102 -9.21 -21.73 -29.44
N ILE A 103 -7.98 -21.41 -29.86
CA ILE A 103 -7.75 -20.51 -31.02
C ILE A 103 -6.90 -21.15 -32.14
N CYS A 104 -6.51 -22.43 -32.04
CA CYS A 104 -5.82 -23.12 -33.14
C CYS A 104 -6.39 -24.53 -33.38
N GLY A 105 -7.23 -24.65 -34.44
CA GLY A 105 -7.45 -25.81 -35.33
C GLY A 105 -7.77 -27.18 -34.68
N GLY A 106 -8.93 -27.78 -34.91
CA GLY A 106 -9.40 -28.13 -36.25
C GLY A 106 -8.78 -29.44 -36.71
N LYS A 107 -9.37 -30.56 -36.28
CA LYS A 107 -9.43 -31.83 -37.01
C LYS A 107 -10.81 -32.43 -36.79
#